data_AF-A0AAP4VEW6-F1
#
_entry.id   AF-A0AAP4VEW6-F1
#
_cell.length_a   1.000
_cell.length_b   1.000
_cell.length_c   1.000
_cell.angle_alpha   90.00
_cell.angle_beta   90.00
_cell.angle_gamma   90.00
#
_symmetry.space_group_name_H-M   'P 1'
#
loop_
_entity.id
_entity.type
_entity.pdbx_description
1 polymer ?
#
loop_
_entity_poly.entity_id
_entity_poly.type
_entity_poly.pdbx_seq_one_letter_code
_entity_poly.pdbx_strand_id
1 'polypeptide(L)'
;MAVSSPHSVNPGALAPSAVVGVIGAGAMGAGIAQVAAAAGHAVLLYDLNEAACDKALAGIRAQFARLAEKGRLEPAQADAAGSRIRAVRELADFAGAALIVEAAAERLDVKREIFATLERHVDDACLLATNTSSISITSIAAGLRVPQRVAGLHFFNPAPLMALVEVVSGLATAPEVAQVLVATAAAWGKQPVMAKSTPGFIVNRVARPYYAEALRVLNEQGGTPASIDAVMREAGGFRMGPFELMDLIGHDVNFAVTESVFRAYFNDPRYTPSLIQQELVNAGFLGRKSGRGFYSYADGAPPPAPDLEAPRDAPADVALFAQDGPAAALHARFAERIPGARQAGAHADDLLATAGRASIALTDGRTATVRAAQTGVADLVLVDLARDYAQAGLIAVTRALQCSDAAYADAVGLFQQAGFRVVGVADVPGMVAMRTVAMLANEAADTVNQGVCSPADLDLAMEKGVNYPCGPLAWADAIGIGRVHRVLSNLAASYGEDRYRVSPRIAALHAAGRTFRS
;
A
#
# COMPACT_ATOMS: atom_id res chain seq x y z
N MET A 1 11.13 45.09 -24.66
CA MET A 1 10.28 45.28 -23.47
C MET A 1 9.51 43.98 -23.27
N ALA A 2 9.97 43.14 -22.34
CA ALA A 2 9.32 41.89 -22.01
C ALA A 2 8.15 42.19 -21.07
N VAL A 3 6.95 41.79 -21.47
CA VAL A 3 5.75 41.86 -20.64
C VAL A 3 5.90 40.81 -19.54
N SER A 4 6.03 41.26 -18.29
CA SER A 4 6.03 40.41 -17.11
C SER A 4 4.65 39.74 -16.95
N SER A 5 4.61 38.41 -16.97
CA SER A 5 3.40 37.62 -16.69
C SER A 5 3.02 37.76 -15.20
N PRO A 6 1.76 38.06 -14.83
CA PRO A 6 1.33 38.32 -13.46
C PRO A 6 1.13 37.06 -12.57
N HIS A 7 1.63 35.89 -12.96
CA HIS A 7 1.45 34.64 -12.20
C HIS A 7 2.77 33.94 -11.85
N SER A 8 3.76 34.68 -11.36
CA SER A 8 4.90 34.04 -10.67
C SER A 8 4.52 33.73 -9.23
N VAL A 9 3.86 32.60 -9.00
CA VAL A 9 3.77 32.06 -7.65
C VAL A 9 5.20 31.69 -7.23
N ASN A 10 5.71 32.31 -6.17
CA ASN A 10 7.02 31.98 -5.63
C ASN A 10 7.00 30.48 -5.24
N PRO A 11 7.91 29.62 -5.73
CA PRO A 11 7.83 28.16 -5.52
C PRO A 11 8.06 27.69 -4.07
N GLY A 12 8.07 28.62 -3.10
CA GLY A 12 8.12 28.34 -1.68
C GLY A 12 6.77 27.92 -1.10
N ALA A 13 6.81 27.37 0.11
CA ALA A 13 5.61 27.08 0.89
C ALA A 13 4.77 28.34 1.15
N LEU A 14 3.47 28.17 1.36
CA LEU A 14 2.61 29.27 1.84
C LEU A 14 3.17 29.86 3.14
N ALA A 15 3.17 31.19 3.22
CA ALA A 15 3.58 31.88 4.44
C ALA A 15 2.67 31.45 5.62
N PRO A 16 3.19 31.33 6.85
CA PRO A 16 2.36 30.98 8.01
C PRO A 16 1.21 31.97 8.26
N SER A 17 1.32 33.21 7.79
CA SER A 17 0.26 34.22 7.84
C SER A 17 -0.87 34.00 6.82
N ALA A 18 -0.68 33.10 5.85
CA ALA A 18 -1.68 32.80 4.84
C ALA A 18 -2.88 32.07 5.45
N VAL A 19 -4.08 32.48 5.04
CA VAL A 19 -5.34 31.87 5.48
C VAL A 19 -5.60 30.60 4.67
N VAL A 20 -5.93 29.51 5.37
CA VAL A 20 -6.27 28.21 4.77
C VAL A 20 -7.76 27.93 5.00
N GLY A 21 -8.49 27.65 3.93
CA GLY A 21 -9.85 27.16 3.99
C GLY A 21 -9.93 25.64 3.98
N VAL A 22 -10.87 25.06 4.72
CA VAL A 22 -11.19 23.64 4.68
C VAL A 22 -12.70 23.47 4.56
N ILE A 23 -13.13 22.70 3.57
CA ILE A 23 -14.55 22.40 3.30
C ILE A 23 -14.82 20.96 3.70
N GLY A 24 -15.82 20.76 4.56
CA GLY A 24 -16.15 19.49 5.21
C GLY A 24 -15.58 19.44 6.63
N ALA A 25 -16.44 19.23 7.62
CA ALA A 25 -16.09 19.06 9.04
C ALA A 25 -16.10 17.59 9.49
N GLY A 26 -16.12 16.65 8.54
CA GLY A 26 -15.91 15.22 8.80
C GLY A 26 -14.49 14.90 9.28
N ALA A 27 -14.20 13.61 9.52
CA ALA A 27 -12.93 13.18 10.10
C ALA A 27 -11.69 13.68 9.34
N MET A 28 -11.70 13.61 8.00
CA MET A 28 -10.59 14.10 7.17
C MET A 28 -10.46 15.62 7.20
N GLY A 29 -11.56 16.35 6.99
CA GLY A 29 -11.53 17.82 7.02
C GLY A 29 -11.10 18.38 8.37
N ALA A 30 -11.61 17.83 9.48
CA ALA A 30 -11.16 18.19 10.82
C ALA A 30 -9.65 17.90 11.02
N GLY A 31 -9.17 16.75 10.54
CA GLY A 31 -7.76 16.41 10.59
C GLY A 31 -6.86 17.32 9.75
N ILE A 32 -7.31 17.72 8.56
CA ILE A 32 -6.59 18.66 7.68
C ILE A 32 -6.55 20.06 8.33
N ALA A 33 -7.67 20.52 8.88
CA ALA A 33 -7.74 21.78 9.61
C ALA A 33 -6.79 21.80 10.81
N GLN A 34 -6.72 20.69 11.56
CA GLN A 34 -5.76 20.54 12.67
C GLN A 34 -4.31 20.64 12.18
N VAL A 35 -3.95 19.97 11.07
CA VAL A 35 -2.60 20.00 10.51
C VAL A 35 -2.22 21.43 10.10
N ALA A 36 -3.09 22.13 9.36
CA ALA A 36 -2.82 23.50 8.93
C ALA A 36 -2.69 24.47 10.14
N ALA A 37 -3.54 24.33 11.15
CA ALA A 37 -3.49 25.18 12.35
C ALA A 37 -2.24 24.94 13.20
N ALA A 38 -1.79 23.68 13.29
CA ALA A 38 -0.53 23.31 13.95
C ALA A 38 0.69 23.90 13.22
N ALA A 39 0.63 24.01 11.90
CA ALA A 39 1.66 24.66 11.09
C ALA A 39 1.65 26.21 11.15
N GLY A 40 0.69 26.80 11.88
CA GLY A 40 0.65 28.24 12.17
C GLY A 40 -0.40 29.03 11.38
N HIS A 41 -1.12 28.39 10.46
CA HIS A 41 -2.11 29.08 9.62
C HIS A 41 -3.38 29.42 10.37
N ALA A 42 -3.99 30.57 10.03
CA ALA A 42 -5.39 30.83 10.35
C ALA A 42 -6.27 29.94 9.46
N VAL A 43 -7.20 29.20 10.05
CA VAL A 43 -8.02 28.19 9.35
C VAL A 43 -9.50 28.56 9.39
N LEU A 44 -10.11 28.58 8.21
CA LEU A 44 -11.55 28.72 8.03
C LEU A 44 -12.15 27.34 7.77
N LEU A 45 -13.07 26.90 8.62
CA LEU A 45 -13.73 25.60 8.48
C LEU A 45 -15.20 25.80 8.08
N TYR A 46 -15.61 25.16 6.99
CA TYR A 46 -16.99 25.20 6.49
C TYR A 46 -17.59 23.81 6.40
N ASP A 47 -18.86 23.67 6.77
CA ASP A 47 -19.70 22.51 6.49
C ASP A 47 -21.15 22.99 6.34
N LEU A 48 -21.96 22.29 5.54
CA LEU A 48 -23.39 22.55 5.45
C LEU A 48 -24.10 22.32 6.80
N ASN A 49 -23.56 21.41 7.62
CA ASN A 49 -24.04 21.17 8.97
C ASN A 49 -23.20 21.95 9.99
N GLU A 50 -23.72 23.07 10.46
CA GLU A 50 -23.05 23.92 11.45
C GLU A 50 -22.66 23.16 12.74
N ALA A 51 -23.50 22.24 13.20
CA ALA A 51 -23.21 21.43 14.37
C ALA A 51 -22.01 20.49 14.15
N ALA A 52 -21.73 20.10 12.90
CA ALA A 52 -20.53 19.36 12.56
C ALA A 52 -19.26 20.23 12.71
N CYS A 53 -19.32 21.51 12.32
CA CYS A 53 -18.23 22.46 12.56
C CYS A 53 -17.96 22.63 14.06
N ASP A 54 -18.99 22.85 14.87
CA ASP A 54 -18.84 23.02 16.33
C ASP A 54 -18.21 21.77 16.97
N LYS A 55 -18.68 20.58 16.57
CA LYS A 55 -18.12 19.31 17.01
C LYS A 55 -16.66 19.15 16.59
N ALA A 56 -16.32 19.49 15.35
CA ALA A 56 -14.95 19.42 14.84
C ALA A 56 -14.02 20.37 15.60
N LEU A 57 -14.43 21.63 15.82
CA LEU A 57 -13.67 22.62 16.58
C LEU A 57 -13.40 22.14 18.01
N ALA A 58 -14.43 21.64 18.71
CA ALA A 58 -14.29 21.08 20.05
C ALA A 58 -13.34 19.88 20.07
N GLY A 59 -13.49 18.96 19.10
CA GLY A 59 -12.62 17.78 18.96
C GLY A 59 -11.15 18.14 18.72
N ILE A 60 -10.88 19.09 17.83
CA ILE A 60 -9.52 19.55 17.52
C ILE A 60 -8.87 20.21 18.75
N ARG A 61 -9.60 21.09 19.45
CA ARG A 61 -9.11 21.72 20.70
C ARG A 61 -8.78 20.67 21.77
N ALA A 62 -9.65 19.68 21.95
CA ALA A 62 -9.40 18.58 22.87
C ALA A 62 -8.16 17.75 22.48
N GLN A 63 -7.93 17.53 21.18
CA GLN A 63 -6.74 16.85 20.70
C GLN A 63 -5.46 17.64 20.97
N PHE A 64 -5.45 18.96 20.77
CA PHE A 64 -4.31 19.81 21.12
C PHE A 64 -4.05 19.83 22.63
N ALA A 65 -5.08 19.96 23.46
CA ALA A 65 -4.95 19.87 24.92
C ALA A 65 -4.33 18.53 25.34
N ARG A 66 -4.77 17.42 24.74
CA ARG A 66 -4.20 16.09 25.00
C ARG A 66 -2.75 15.95 24.56
N LEU A 67 -2.33 16.66 23.51
CA LEU A 67 -0.90 16.70 23.12
C LEU A 67 -0.08 17.46 24.16
N ALA A 68 -0.62 18.54 24.74
CA ALA A 68 0.03 19.29 25.81
C ALA A 68 0.12 18.48 27.11
N GLU A 69 -0.94 17.81 27.52
CA GLU A 69 -0.94 16.89 28.69
C GLU A 69 0.12 15.78 28.56
N LYS A 70 0.37 15.31 27.34
CA LYS A 70 1.40 14.29 27.05
C LYS A 70 2.80 14.87 26.87
N GLY A 71 3.00 16.17 27.06
CA GLY A 71 4.29 16.84 26.86
C GLY A 71 4.78 16.83 25.41
N ARG A 72 3.89 16.62 24.43
CA ARG A 72 4.23 16.60 23.00
C ARG A 72 4.12 17.98 22.33
N LEU A 73 3.52 18.95 23.04
CA LEU A 73 3.35 20.33 22.59
C LEU A 73 3.30 21.23 23.83
N GLU A 74 3.83 22.45 23.78
CA GLU A 74 3.70 23.39 24.90
C GLU A 74 2.24 23.86 25.07
N PRO A 75 1.72 24.05 26.30
CA PRO A 75 0.33 24.49 26.51
C PRO A 75 -0.04 25.77 25.74
N ALA A 76 0.83 26.78 25.77
CA ALA A 76 0.59 28.02 25.04
C ALA A 76 0.55 27.82 23.51
N GLN A 77 1.33 26.87 22.98
CA GLN A 77 1.30 26.52 21.56
C GLN A 77 0.04 25.73 21.18
N ALA A 78 -0.43 24.85 22.08
CA ALA A 78 -1.69 24.11 21.92
C ALA A 78 -2.90 25.06 21.88
N ASP A 79 -2.97 26.02 22.80
CA ASP A 79 -4.02 27.04 22.84
C ASP A 79 -3.97 27.96 21.62
N ALA A 80 -2.77 28.39 21.22
CA ALA A 80 -2.58 29.18 20.00
C ALA A 80 -3.03 28.41 18.75
N ALA A 81 -2.71 27.12 18.62
CA ALA A 81 -3.14 26.31 17.48
C ALA A 81 -4.67 26.10 17.49
N GLY A 82 -5.27 25.80 18.63
CA GLY A 82 -6.72 25.61 18.76
C GLY A 82 -7.57 26.87 18.52
N SER A 83 -6.98 28.06 18.72
CA SER A 83 -7.64 29.35 18.50
C SER A 83 -7.53 29.88 17.07
N ARG A 84 -6.62 29.32 16.24
CA ARG A 84 -6.49 29.66 14.81
C ARG A 84 -7.65 29.19 13.93
N ILE A 85 -8.47 28.26 14.41
CA ILE A 85 -9.56 27.66 13.63
C ILE A 85 -10.88 28.34 14.00
N ARG A 86 -11.57 28.86 12.99
CA ARG A 86 -12.92 29.40 13.12
C ARG A 86 -13.86 28.79 12.10
N ALA A 87 -15.10 28.53 12.51
CA ALA A 87 -16.16 28.15 11.59
C ALA A 87 -16.62 29.35 10.77
N VAL A 88 -16.94 29.12 9.50
CA VAL A 88 -17.56 30.10 8.60
C VAL A 88 -18.92 29.59 8.14
N ARG A 89 -19.79 30.48 7.64
CA ARG A 89 -21.21 30.18 7.38
C ARG A 89 -21.51 29.98 5.90
N GLU A 90 -20.71 30.58 5.04
CA GLU A 90 -20.91 30.49 3.59
C GLU A 90 -19.59 30.38 2.85
N LEU A 91 -19.63 29.88 1.61
CA LEU A 91 -18.43 29.76 0.78
C LEU A 91 -17.81 31.13 0.43
N ALA A 92 -18.59 32.22 0.50
CA ALA A 92 -18.09 33.58 0.31
C ALA A 92 -17.14 34.03 1.42
N ASP A 93 -17.24 33.46 2.63
CA ASP A 93 -16.35 33.76 3.76
C ASP A 93 -14.89 33.33 3.52
N PHE A 94 -14.65 32.50 2.50
CA PHE A 94 -13.30 32.15 2.05
C PHE A 94 -12.61 33.25 1.25
N ALA A 95 -13.26 34.42 1.05
CA ALA A 95 -12.62 35.58 0.46
C ALA A 95 -11.30 35.91 1.17
N GLY A 96 -10.20 35.97 0.40
CA GLY A 96 -8.85 36.20 0.92
C GLY A 96 -8.09 34.96 1.41
N ALA A 97 -8.67 33.75 1.32
CA ALA A 97 -7.93 32.51 1.53
C ALA A 97 -6.84 32.33 0.45
N ALA A 98 -5.67 31.84 0.84
CA ALA A 98 -4.58 31.53 -0.10
C ALA A 98 -4.66 30.09 -0.63
N LEU A 99 -5.22 29.18 0.17
CA LEU A 99 -5.44 27.79 -0.18
C LEU A 99 -6.78 27.33 0.40
N ILE A 100 -7.56 26.60 -0.38
CA ILE A 100 -8.77 25.92 0.08
C ILE A 100 -8.63 24.43 -0.19
N VAL A 101 -8.87 23.59 0.82
CA VAL A 101 -8.85 22.13 0.71
C VAL A 101 -10.25 21.58 0.90
N GLU A 102 -10.81 21.00 -0.17
CA GLU A 102 -12.13 20.37 -0.16
C GLU A 102 -12.04 18.92 0.31
N ALA A 103 -12.84 18.55 1.32
CA ALA A 103 -12.96 17.23 1.91
C ALA A 103 -14.42 16.90 2.27
N ALA A 104 -15.36 17.27 1.37
CA ALA A 104 -16.78 16.99 1.47
C ALA A 104 -17.14 15.68 0.75
N ALA A 105 -18.42 15.52 0.36
CA ALA A 105 -18.94 14.30 -0.24
C ALA A 105 -18.14 13.87 -1.49
N GLU A 106 -17.87 12.57 -1.61
CA GLU A 106 -17.13 11.98 -2.73
C GLU A 106 -18.05 11.80 -3.96
N ARG A 107 -18.54 12.94 -4.48
CA ARG A 107 -19.46 13.04 -5.61
C ARG A 107 -19.02 14.14 -6.57
N LEU A 108 -18.85 13.81 -7.86
CA LEU A 108 -18.31 14.74 -8.85
C LEU A 108 -19.16 16.00 -9.02
N ASP A 109 -20.49 15.85 -9.06
CA ASP A 109 -21.43 16.98 -9.19
C ASP A 109 -21.31 17.95 -8.01
N VAL A 110 -21.27 17.42 -6.78
CA VAL A 110 -21.09 18.22 -5.55
C VAL A 110 -19.75 18.97 -5.59
N LYS A 111 -18.65 18.29 -5.94
CA LYS A 111 -17.33 18.93 -6.02
C LYS A 111 -17.28 20.03 -7.08
N ARG A 112 -17.87 19.82 -8.27
CA ARG A 112 -17.92 20.86 -9.31
C ARG A 112 -18.71 22.08 -8.87
N GLU A 113 -19.83 21.88 -8.18
CA GLU A 113 -20.63 22.98 -7.63
C GLU A 113 -19.86 23.80 -6.58
N ILE A 114 -19.15 23.11 -5.67
CA ILE A 114 -18.30 23.75 -4.67
C ILE A 114 -17.22 24.60 -5.36
N PHE A 115 -16.45 24.02 -6.28
CA PHE A 115 -15.34 24.74 -6.94
C PHE A 115 -15.82 25.89 -7.82
N ALA A 116 -16.93 25.72 -8.56
CA ALA A 116 -17.54 26.79 -9.35
C ALA A 116 -18.05 27.93 -8.46
N THR A 117 -18.55 27.62 -7.26
CA THR A 117 -18.97 28.65 -6.31
C THR A 117 -17.77 29.38 -5.71
N LEU A 118 -16.73 28.67 -5.29
CA LEU A 118 -15.50 29.28 -4.77
C LEU A 118 -14.89 30.28 -5.76
N GLU A 119 -14.82 29.94 -7.05
CA GLU A 119 -14.24 30.79 -8.09
C GLU A 119 -14.94 32.16 -8.26
N ARG A 120 -16.18 32.31 -7.78
CA ARG A 120 -16.90 33.59 -7.76
C ARG A 120 -16.52 34.49 -6.58
N HIS A 121 -15.90 33.93 -5.54
CA HIS A 121 -15.66 34.61 -4.27
C HIS A 121 -14.17 34.78 -3.93
N VAL A 122 -13.30 33.94 -4.47
CA VAL A 122 -11.86 33.98 -4.16
C VAL A 122 -11.05 34.57 -5.31
N ASP A 123 -9.91 35.18 -4.97
CA ASP A 123 -8.94 35.72 -5.92
C ASP A 123 -8.39 34.62 -6.84
N ASP A 124 -8.01 34.97 -8.08
CA ASP A 124 -7.45 34.03 -9.07
C ASP A 124 -6.16 33.34 -8.61
N ALA A 125 -5.41 33.96 -7.70
CA ALA A 125 -4.22 33.38 -7.09
C ALA A 125 -4.52 32.37 -5.97
N CYS A 126 -5.77 32.28 -5.46
CA CYS A 126 -6.16 31.31 -4.46
C CYS A 126 -6.02 29.88 -5.03
N LEU A 127 -5.23 29.04 -4.35
CA LEU A 127 -5.06 27.64 -4.70
C LEU A 127 -6.30 26.84 -4.29
N LEU A 128 -6.79 26.00 -5.19
CA LEU A 128 -7.97 25.16 -4.94
C LEU A 128 -7.56 23.69 -4.96
N ALA A 129 -7.60 23.04 -3.80
CA ALA A 129 -7.22 21.65 -3.64
C ALA A 129 -8.42 20.78 -3.22
N THR A 130 -8.39 19.51 -3.58
CA THR A 130 -9.34 18.50 -3.09
C THR A 130 -8.60 17.32 -2.46
N ASN A 131 -9.16 16.79 -1.38
CA ASN A 131 -8.73 15.57 -0.69
C ASN A 131 -9.40 14.31 -1.28
N THR A 132 -10.05 14.39 -2.45
CA THR A 132 -10.63 13.22 -3.12
C THR A 132 -9.61 12.08 -3.24
N SER A 133 -10.07 10.84 -3.12
CA SER A 133 -9.23 9.64 -3.21
C SER A 133 -9.38 8.92 -4.55
N SER A 134 -10.38 9.30 -5.36
CA SER A 134 -10.82 8.52 -6.52
C SER A 134 -11.30 9.35 -7.72
N ILE A 135 -11.74 10.59 -7.50
CA ILE A 135 -12.30 11.44 -8.57
C ILE A 135 -11.17 12.16 -9.31
N SER A 136 -11.28 12.20 -10.64
CA SER A 136 -10.31 12.89 -11.50
C SER A 136 -10.26 14.39 -11.19
N ILE A 137 -9.05 14.89 -10.91
CA ILE A 137 -8.78 16.32 -10.72
C ILE A 137 -9.14 17.11 -11.99
N THR A 138 -8.89 16.52 -13.16
CA THR A 138 -9.29 17.10 -14.45
C THR A 138 -10.80 17.29 -14.55
N SER A 139 -11.58 16.29 -14.13
CA SER A 139 -13.05 16.37 -14.16
C SER A 139 -13.61 17.39 -13.17
N ILE A 140 -12.95 17.57 -12.01
CA ILE A 140 -13.32 18.59 -11.02
C ILE A 140 -13.03 20.00 -11.57
N ALA A 141 -11.85 20.19 -12.17
CA ALA A 141 -11.44 21.48 -12.73
C ALA A 141 -12.18 21.86 -14.02
N ALA A 142 -12.84 20.90 -14.68
CA ALA A 142 -13.48 21.13 -15.97
C ALA A 142 -14.65 22.11 -15.87
N GLY A 143 -14.56 23.22 -16.61
CA GLY A 143 -15.56 24.28 -16.67
C GLY A 143 -15.25 25.49 -15.77
N LEU A 144 -14.19 25.44 -14.97
CA LEU A 144 -13.70 26.59 -14.22
C LEU A 144 -12.98 27.59 -15.15
N ARG A 145 -12.98 28.87 -14.77
CA ARG A 145 -12.31 29.98 -15.44
C ARG A 145 -10.79 29.90 -15.31
N VAL A 146 -10.28 29.49 -14.15
CA VAL A 146 -8.83 29.36 -13.87
C VAL A 146 -8.51 27.94 -13.40
N PRO A 147 -8.61 26.92 -14.28
CA PRO A 147 -8.42 25.51 -13.89
C PRO A 147 -6.96 25.18 -13.51
N GLN A 148 -5.99 26.04 -13.84
CA GLN A 148 -4.57 25.81 -13.60
C GLN A 148 -4.19 25.81 -12.11
N ARG A 149 -5.00 26.43 -11.26
CA ARG A 149 -4.80 26.48 -9.80
C ARG A 149 -5.44 25.32 -9.04
N VAL A 150 -6.07 24.38 -9.76
CA VAL A 150 -6.74 23.22 -9.18
C VAL A 150 -5.79 22.03 -9.12
N ALA A 151 -5.70 21.39 -7.95
CA ALA A 151 -4.92 20.18 -7.75
C ALA A 151 -5.58 19.23 -6.73
N GLY A 152 -5.09 18.00 -6.63
CA GLY A 152 -5.34 17.15 -5.48
C GLY A 152 -4.30 17.39 -4.38
N LEU A 153 -4.76 17.40 -3.14
CA LEU A 153 -3.92 17.41 -1.93
C LEU A 153 -4.45 16.32 -1.01
N HIS A 154 -4.12 15.07 -1.34
CA HIS A 154 -4.73 13.88 -0.77
C HIS A 154 -3.98 13.41 0.48
N PHE A 155 -4.61 13.59 1.64
CA PHE A 155 -4.18 13.13 2.95
C PHE A 155 -4.73 11.73 3.26
N PHE A 156 -4.03 11.01 4.13
CA PHE A 156 -4.41 9.66 4.57
C PHE A 156 -4.97 9.67 5.99
N ASN A 157 -6.00 8.87 6.24
CA ASN A 157 -6.68 8.83 7.53
C ASN A 157 -5.86 8.06 8.60
N PRO A 158 -5.66 8.60 9.83
CA PRO A 158 -5.95 9.98 10.26
C PRO A 158 -4.90 11.00 9.80
N ALA A 159 -5.35 12.11 9.21
CA ALA A 159 -4.49 13.12 8.61
C ALA A 159 -3.39 13.68 9.53
N PRO A 160 -3.60 13.90 10.85
CA PRO A 160 -2.54 14.35 11.75
C PRO A 160 -1.42 13.32 11.99
N LEU A 161 -1.74 12.02 11.91
CA LEU A 161 -0.82 10.93 12.21
C LEU A 161 -0.10 10.41 10.97
N MET A 162 -0.78 10.35 9.83
CA MET A 162 -0.20 9.86 8.59
C MET A 162 0.77 10.88 8.01
N ALA A 163 1.94 10.40 7.59
CA ALA A 163 3.03 11.25 7.11
C ALA A 163 2.85 11.65 5.64
N LEU A 164 2.26 10.78 4.82
CA LEU A 164 2.16 10.98 3.36
C LEU A 164 1.07 11.99 2.98
N VAL A 165 1.35 12.78 1.94
CA VAL A 165 0.34 13.52 1.15
C VAL A 165 0.64 13.31 -0.33
N GLU A 166 -0.36 12.93 -1.13
CA GLU A 166 -0.22 12.90 -2.59
C GLU A 166 -0.65 14.25 -3.18
N VAL A 167 0.27 14.95 -3.85
CA VAL A 167 -0.02 16.16 -4.62
C VAL A 167 -0.32 15.75 -6.06
N VAL A 168 -1.59 15.85 -6.45
CA VAL A 168 -2.10 15.27 -7.70
C VAL A 168 -2.36 16.34 -8.74
N SER A 169 -1.69 16.26 -9.87
CA SER A 169 -1.89 17.18 -10.99
C SER A 169 -2.97 16.67 -11.95
N GLY A 170 -3.99 17.49 -12.18
CA GLY A 170 -4.91 17.35 -13.31
C GLY A 170 -4.26 17.81 -14.61
N LEU A 171 -5.00 17.70 -15.72
CA LEU A 171 -4.48 18.05 -17.05
C LEU A 171 -4.07 19.52 -17.17
N ALA A 172 -4.81 20.42 -16.52
CA ALA A 172 -4.59 21.86 -16.59
C ALA A 172 -3.69 22.39 -15.46
N THR A 173 -3.44 21.62 -14.41
CA THR A 173 -2.72 22.07 -13.21
C THR A 173 -1.35 22.63 -13.59
N ALA A 174 -1.08 23.88 -13.21
CA ALA A 174 0.21 24.50 -13.44
C ALA A 174 1.30 23.81 -12.60
N PRO A 175 2.48 23.54 -13.17
CA PRO A 175 3.59 22.93 -12.41
C PRO A 175 3.96 23.71 -11.14
N GLU A 176 3.89 25.04 -11.18
CA GLU A 176 4.21 25.93 -10.06
C GLU A 176 3.22 25.75 -8.90
N VAL A 177 1.94 25.51 -9.21
CA VAL A 177 0.89 25.22 -8.22
C VAL A 177 1.19 23.91 -7.49
N ALA A 178 1.53 22.86 -8.24
CA ALA A 178 1.92 21.59 -7.64
C ALA A 178 3.17 21.73 -6.75
N GLN A 179 4.17 22.51 -7.19
CA GLN A 179 5.39 22.78 -6.41
C GLN A 179 5.09 23.51 -5.09
N VAL A 180 4.22 24.53 -5.12
CA VAL A 180 3.81 25.26 -3.91
C VAL A 180 3.06 24.35 -2.94
N LEU A 181 2.19 23.46 -3.44
CA LEU A 181 1.48 22.50 -2.61
C LEU A 181 2.42 21.46 -1.98
N VAL A 182 3.42 20.97 -2.74
CA VAL A 182 4.49 20.11 -2.23
C VAL A 182 5.24 20.83 -1.11
N ALA A 183 5.75 22.05 -1.36
CA ALA A 183 6.48 22.82 -0.36
C ALA A 183 5.63 23.10 0.89
N THR A 184 4.35 23.40 0.70
CA THR A 184 3.39 23.65 1.80
C THR A 184 3.15 22.40 2.63
N ALA A 185 2.87 21.25 2.00
CA ALA A 185 2.69 19.99 2.73
C ALA A 185 3.97 19.60 3.49
N ALA A 186 5.15 19.79 2.90
CA ALA A 186 6.42 19.57 3.59
C ALA A 186 6.59 20.49 4.81
N ALA A 187 6.25 21.78 4.67
CA ALA A 187 6.27 22.74 5.78
C ALA A 187 5.27 22.38 6.89
N TRP A 188 4.21 21.63 6.58
CA TRP A 188 3.26 21.08 7.56
C TRP A 188 3.75 19.78 8.23
N GLY A 189 5.01 19.40 8.02
CA GLY A 189 5.60 18.18 8.57
C GLY A 189 5.15 16.90 7.85
N LYS A 190 4.62 17.02 6.64
CA LYS A 190 4.26 15.89 5.78
C LYS A 190 5.41 15.51 4.85
N GLN A 191 5.28 14.34 4.24
CA GLN A 191 6.15 13.83 3.20
C GLN A 191 5.34 13.82 1.91
N PRO A 192 5.37 14.90 1.12
CA PRO A 192 4.61 14.98 -0.12
C PRO A 192 5.24 14.14 -1.23
N VAL A 193 4.40 13.57 -2.09
CA VAL A 193 4.80 12.89 -3.34
C VAL A 193 3.98 13.46 -4.50
N MET A 194 4.57 13.50 -5.70
CA MET A 194 3.87 13.99 -6.89
C MET A 194 3.22 12.86 -7.67
N ALA A 195 1.97 13.07 -8.08
CA ALA A 195 1.24 12.13 -8.93
C ALA A 195 0.47 12.84 -10.04
N LYS A 196 0.26 12.16 -11.17
CA LYS A 196 -0.76 12.55 -12.14
C LYS A 196 -2.13 12.03 -11.71
N SER A 197 -3.19 12.71 -12.15
CA SER A 197 -4.58 12.35 -11.89
C SER A 197 -5.04 11.11 -12.67
N THR A 198 -4.49 9.94 -12.34
CA THR A 198 -4.97 8.62 -12.78
C THR A 198 -5.82 7.95 -11.70
N PRO A 199 -6.74 7.02 -12.05
CA PRO A 199 -7.56 6.36 -11.04
C PRO A 199 -6.72 5.70 -9.95
N GLY A 200 -7.02 6.03 -8.68
CA GLY A 200 -6.30 5.53 -7.50
C GLY A 200 -4.93 6.15 -7.22
N PHE A 201 -4.52 7.18 -7.97
CA PHE A 201 -3.23 7.89 -7.84
C PHE A 201 -2.04 6.92 -7.72
N ILE A 202 -1.29 6.94 -6.62
CA ILE A 202 -0.23 5.98 -6.34
C ILE A 202 -0.72 4.94 -5.34
N VAL A 203 -1.07 5.35 -4.12
CA VAL A 203 -1.27 4.40 -3.01
C VAL A 203 -2.46 3.47 -3.23
N ASN A 204 -3.62 4.02 -3.58
CA ASN A 204 -4.84 3.20 -3.74
C ASN A 204 -4.70 2.22 -4.90
N ARG A 205 -4.02 2.63 -5.96
CA ARG A 205 -3.69 1.81 -7.13
C ARG A 205 -2.71 0.69 -6.78
N VAL A 206 -1.52 1.04 -6.29
CA VAL A 206 -0.42 0.10 -6.05
C VAL A 206 -0.71 -0.85 -4.88
N ALA A 207 -1.59 -0.46 -3.93
CA ALA A 207 -2.00 -1.36 -2.85
C ALA A 207 -3.00 -2.45 -3.27
N ARG A 208 -3.66 -2.36 -4.44
CA ARG A 208 -4.71 -3.34 -4.83
C ARG A 208 -4.22 -4.79 -4.81
N PRO A 209 -3.03 -5.14 -5.34
CA PRO A 209 -2.56 -6.52 -5.32
C PRO A 209 -2.40 -7.11 -3.91
N TYR A 210 -2.12 -6.30 -2.88
CA TYR A 210 -2.00 -6.79 -1.51
C TYR A 210 -3.25 -7.53 -1.03
N TYR A 211 -4.42 -6.98 -1.35
CA TYR A 211 -5.71 -7.58 -1.02
C TYR A 211 -6.10 -8.67 -2.03
N ALA A 212 -5.95 -8.36 -3.31
CA ALA A 212 -6.48 -9.20 -4.39
C ALA A 212 -5.73 -10.54 -4.49
N GLU A 213 -4.40 -10.56 -4.28
CA GLU A 213 -3.65 -11.81 -4.29
C GLU A 213 -4.01 -12.70 -3.09
N ALA A 214 -4.17 -12.13 -1.89
CA ALA A 214 -4.60 -12.88 -0.72
C ALA A 214 -5.99 -13.51 -0.89
N LEU A 215 -6.95 -12.73 -1.43
CA LEU A 215 -8.29 -13.22 -1.75
C LEU A 215 -8.27 -14.33 -2.81
N ARG A 216 -7.35 -14.26 -3.78
CA ARG A 216 -7.21 -15.28 -4.82
C ARG A 216 -6.56 -16.56 -4.28
N VAL A 217 -5.54 -16.47 -3.42
CA VAL A 217 -5.01 -17.62 -2.67
C VAL A 217 -6.13 -18.29 -1.88
N LEU A 218 -6.93 -17.50 -1.15
CA LEU A 218 -8.04 -18.02 -0.36
C LEU A 218 -9.11 -18.71 -1.23
N ASN A 219 -9.44 -18.11 -2.37
CA ASN A 219 -10.40 -18.69 -3.33
C ASN A 219 -9.94 -20.05 -3.88
N GLU A 220 -8.63 -20.23 -4.02
CA GLU A 220 -8.00 -21.49 -4.44
C GLU A 220 -7.73 -22.45 -3.26
N GLN A 221 -8.25 -22.13 -2.07
CA GLN A 221 -8.03 -22.89 -0.82
C GLN A 221 -6.54 -23.06 -0.49
N GLY A 222 -5.71 -22.08 -0.89
CA GLY A 222 -4.26 -22.09 -0.67
C GLY A 222 -3.85 -22.04 0.80
N GLY A 223 -4.70 -21.48 1.65
CA GLY A 223 -4.50 -21.41 3.09
C GLY A 223 -5.66 -20.73 3.79
N THR A 224 -5.72 -20.84 5.12
CA THR A 224 -6.69 -20.10 5.91
C THR A 224 -6.34 -18.61 5.98
N PRO A 225 -7.32 -17.71 6.23
CA PRO A 225 -7.04 -16.28 6.40
C PRO A 225 -5.94 -16.01 7.43
N ALA A 226 -5.94 -16.72 8.56
CA ALA A 226 -4.96 -16.56 9.62
C ALA A 226 -3.55 -17.00 9.19
N SER A 227 -3.43 -18.08 8.42
CA SER A 227 -2.15 -18.55 7.85
C SER A 227 -1.59 -17.55 6.85
N ILE A 228 -2.42 -17.05 5.93
CA ILE A 228 -2.01 -16.05 4.93
C ILE A 228 -1.60 -14.74 5.62
N ASP A 229 -2.36 -14.28 6.60
CA ASP A 229 -2.03 -13.08 7.39
C ASP A 229 -0.71 -13.23 8.15
N ALA A 230 -0.48 -14.40 8.77
CA ALA A 230 0.78 -14.69 9.46
C ALA A 230 1.98 -14.70 8.51
N VAL A 231 1.85 -15.28 7.31
CA VAL A 231 2.90 -15.25 6.28
C VAL A 231 3.23 -13.82 5.86
N MET A 232 2.20 -13.02 5.52
CA MET A 232 2.42 -11.64 5.10
C MET A 232 3.01 -10.77 6.21
N ARG A 233 2.59 -10.96 7.46
CA ARG A 233 3.10 -10.19 8.61
C ARG A 233 4.51 -10.62 9.02
N GLU A 234 4.75 -11.91 9.20
CA GLU A 234 5.96 -12.41 9.86
C GLU A 234 7.09 -12.79 8.91
N ALA A 235 6.77 -13.29 7.72
CA ALA A 235 7.76 -13.51 6.67
C ALA A 235 7.87 -12.28 5.76
N GLY A 236 6.73 -11.69 5.36
CA GLY A 236 6.69 -10.50 4.51
C GLY A 236 7.06 -9.20 5.24
N GLY A 237 6.98 -9.16 6.58
CA GLY A 237 7.29 -7.98 7.38
C GLY A 237 6.24 -6.86 7.31
N PHE A 238 5.07 -7.12 6.71
CA PHE A 238 3.97 -6.15 6.71
C PHE A 238 3.43 -5.95 8.13
N ARG A 239 2.97 -4.74 8.45
CA ARG A 239 2.47 -4.43 9.80
C ARG A 239 1.23 -5.25 10.20
N MET A 240 0.40 -5.61 9.23
CA MET A 240 -0.87 -6.30 9.42
C MET A 240 -1.16 -7.17 8.20
N GLY A 241 -1.69 -8.37 8.40
CA GLY A 241 -2.06 -9.25 7.29
C GLY A 241 -3.20 -8.66 6.44
N PRO A 242 -3.33 -9.07 5.16
CA PRO A 242 -4.37 -8.56 4.26
C PRO A 242 -5.80 -8.72 4.78
N PHE A 243 -6.15 -9.83 5.44
CA PHE A 243 -7.51 -10.05 5.95
C PHE A 243 -7.80 -9.23 7.20
N GLU A 244 -6.86 -9.20 8.16
CA GLU A 244 -6.91 -8.30 9.32
C GLU A 244 -7.06 -6.83 8.89
N LEU A 245 -6.33 -6.43 7.85
CA LEU A 245 -6.35 -5.07 7.34
C LEU A 245 -7.68 -4.74 6.66
N MET A 246 -8.25 -5.66 5.87
CA MET A 246 -9.59 -5.46 5.29
C MET A 246 -10.66 -5.36 6.37
N ASP A 247 -10.61 -6.19 7.41
CA ASP A 247 -11.54 -6.12 8.54
C ASP A 247 -11.37 -4.82 9.36
N LEU A 248 -10.16 -4.26 9.43
CA LEU A 248 -9.88 -2.98 10.08
C LEU A 248 -10.40 -1.79 9.27
N ILE A 249 -10.14 -1.78 7.96
CA ILE A 249 -10.62 -0.73 7.04
C ILE A 249 -12.15 -0.76 6.92
N GLY A 250 -12.70 -1.96 6.87
CA GLY A 250 -14.09 -2.25 6.55
C GLY A 250 -14.23 -2.73 5.11
N HIS A 251 -14.93 -3.88 4.94
CA HIS A 251 -15.07 -4.51 3.62
C HIS A 251 -15.82 -3.65 2.62
N ASP A 252 -16.87 -2.94 3.04
CA ASP A 252 -17.61 -2.00 2.19
C ASP A 252 -16.72 -0.90 1.61
N VAL A 253 -15.82 -0.33 2.43
CA VAL A 253 -14.90 0.72 2.01
C VAL A 253 -13.82 0.15 1.08
N ASN A 254 -13.18 -0.95 1.49
CA ASN A 254 -12.10 -1.55 0.70
C ASN A 254 -12.61 -2.07 -0.66
N PHE A 255 -13.77 -2.74 -0.67
CA PHE A 255 -14.41 -3.28 -1.86
C PHE A 255 -14.87 -2.16 -2.81
N ALA A 256 -15.51 -1.10 -2.30
CA ALA A 256 -15.93 0.04 -3.13
C ALA A 256 -14.74 0.71 -3.83
N VAL A 257 -13.60 0.85 -3.16
CA VAL A 257 -12.37 1.36 -3.79
C VAL A 257 -11.88 0.40 -4.87
N THR A 258 -11.86 -0.92 -4.63
CA THR A 258 -11.49 -1.91 -5.65
C THR A 258 -12.40 -1.82 -6.88
N GLU A 259 -13.72 -1.80 -6.70
CA GLU A 259 -14.67 -1.63 -7.81
C GLU A 259 -14.47 -0.31 -8.55
N SER A 260 -14.25 0.79 -7.82
CA SER A 260 -14.01 2.11 -8.43
C SER A 260 -12.76 2.10 -9.30
N VAL A 261 -11.65 1.55 -8.82
CA VAL A 261 -10.41 1.43 -9.60
C VAL A 261 -10.63 0.53 -10.81
N PHE A 262 -11.27 -0.63 -10.63
CA PHE A 262 -11.56 -1.57 -11.72
C PHE A 262 -12.37 -0.91 -12.85
N ARG A 263 -13.48 -0.27 -12.52
CA ARG A 263 -14.34 0.41 -13.52
C ARG A 263 -13.61 1.58 -14.19
N ALA A 264 -12.82 2.33 -13.43
CA ALA A 264 -12.07 3.48 -13.95
C ALA A 264 -10.90 3.09 -14.87
N TYR A 265 -10.39 1.86 -14.77
CA TYR A 265 -9.46 1.25 -15.73
C TYR A 265 -10.17 0.40 -16.78
N PHE A 266 -11.45 0.66 -17.05
CA PHE A 266 -12.25 -0.05 -18.07
C PHE A 266 -12.24 -1.56 -17.90
N ASN A 267 -12.35 -2.02 -16.64
CA ASN A 267 -12.41 -3.43 -16.25
C ASN A 267 -11.11 -4.21 -16.53
N ASP A 268 -9.95 -3.57 -16.41
CA ASP A 268 -8.66 -4.27 -16.48
C ASP A 268 -8.59 -5.42 -15.47
N PRO A 269 -8.31 -6.68 -15.91
CA PRO A 269 -8.36 -7.86 -15.06
C PRO A 269 -7.38 -7.86 -13.88
N ARG A 270 -6.41 -6.95 -13.86
CA ARG A 270 -5.54 -6.73 -12.68
C ARG A 270 -6.28 -6.24 -11.45
N TYR A 271 -7.36 -5.48 -11.65
CA TYR A 271 -8.13 -4.89 -10.56
C TYR A 271 -9.45 -5.60 -10.27
N THR A 272 -9.68 -6.79 -10.87
CA THR A 272 -10.91 -7.57 -10.70
C THR A 272 -11.27 -7.73 -9.21
N PRO A 273 -12.48 -7.31 -8.79
CA PRO A 273 -12.97 -7.54 -7.44
C PRO A 273 -13.15 -9.02 -7.11
N SER A 274 -13.16 -9.38 -5.82
CA SER A 274 -13.36 -10.76 -5.37
C SER A 274 -14.80 -11.03 -4.97
N LEU A 275 -15.33 -12.17 -5.42
CA LEU A 275 -16.65 -12.66 -4.98
C LEU A 275 -16.69 -12.96 -3.48
N ILE A 276 -15.57 -13.43 -2.89
CA ILE A 276 -15.49 -13.68 -1.44
C ILE A 276 -15.72 -12.37 -0.68
N GLN A 277 -15.06 -11.30 -1.10
CA GLN A 277 -15.20 -10.00 -0.46
C GLN A 277 -16.60 -9.41 -0.70
N GLN A 278 -17.15 -9.53 -1.91
CA GLN A 278 -18.50 -9.09 -2.23
C GLN A 278 -19.55 -9.73 -1.30
N GLU A 279 -19.43 -11.04 -1.04
CA GLU A 279 -20.39 -11.75 -0.17
C GLU A 279 -20.29 -11.30 1.30
N LEU A 280 -19.09 -10.94 1.80
CA LEU A 280 -18.96 -10.33 3.12
C LEU A 280 -19.67 -8.97 3.20
N VAL A 281 -19.57 -8.15 2.14
CA VAL A 281 -20.30 -6.88 2.04
C VAL A 281 -21.80 -7.12 2.01
N ASN A 282 -22.27 -8.05 1.17
CA ASN A 282 -23.69 -8.38 1.03
C ASN A 282 -24.30 -8.89 2.34
N ALA A 283 -23.52 -9.66 3.12
CA ALA A 283 -23.92 -10.16 4.43
C ALA A 283 -23.88 -9.12 5.56
N GLY A 284 -23.36 -7.91 5.30
CA GLY A 284 -23.12 -6.90 6.34
C GLY A 284 -21.97 -7.25 7.29
N PHE A 285 -21.09 -8.17 6.90
CA PHE A 285 -19.89 -8.55 7.65
C PHE A 285 -18.74 -7.62 7.27
N LEU A 286 -18.85 -6.37 7.72
CA LEU A 286 -17.98 -5.25 7.39
C LEU A 286 -16.71 -5.16 8.24
N GLY A 287 -16.31 -6.23 8.93
CA GLY A 287 -15.12 -6.25 9.79
C GLY A 287 -15.37 -5.73 11.20
N ARG A 288 -14.38 -5.04 11.77
CA ARG A 288 -14.40 -4.61 13.19
C ARG A 288 -15.60 -3.75 13.54
N LYS A 289 -16.01 -2.86 12.64
CA LYS A 289 -17.12 -1.92 12.88
C LYS A 289 -18.50 -2.60 12.98
N SER A 290 -18.64 -3.80 12.41
CA SER A 290 -19.86 -4.62 12.51
C SER A 290 -19.67 -5.84 13.41
N GLY A 291 -18.54 -5.93 14.13
CA GLY A 291 -18.22 -7.07 15.00
C GLY A 291 -17.82 -8.36 14.27
N ARG A 292 -17.80 -8.37 12.93
CA ARG A 292 -17.49 -9.58 12.12
C ARG A 292 -17.08 -9.23 10.70
N GLY A 293 -16.03 -9.88 10.21
CA GLY A 293 -15.57 -9.91 8.81
C GLY A 293 -15.04 -11.29 8.46
N PHE A 294 -13.76 -11.38 8.07
CA PHE A 294 -13.05 -12.66 8.04
C PHE A 294 -12.86 -13.25 9.44
N TYR A 295 -12.73 -12.37 10.43
CA TYR A 295 -12.63 -12.75 11.84
C TYR A 295 -13.87 -12.34 12.63
N SER A 296 -14.09 -13.02 13.76
CA SER A 296 -15.06 -12.58 14.76
C SER A 296 -14.42 -11.58 15.70
N TYR A 297 -15.13 -10.49 15.98
CA TYR A 297 -14.73 -9.45 16.95
C TYR A 297 -15.71 -9.37 18.12
N ALA A 298 -16.51 -10.42 18.34
CA ALA A 298 -17.31 -10.57 19.53
C ALA A 298 -16.42 -10.76 20.78
N ASP A 299 -16.93 -10.36 21.94
CA ASP A 299 -16.24 -10.58 23.21
C ASP A 299 -15.95 -12.08 23.43
N GLY A 300 -14.70 -12.41 23.73
CA GLY A 300 -14.26 -13.79 23.94
C GLY A 300 -13.99 -14.60 22.65
N ALA A 301 -14.07 -13.99 21.46
CA ALA A 301 -13.64 -14.66 20.23
C ALA A 301 -12.15 -15.05 20.32
N PRO A 302 -11.77 -16.28 19.93
CA PRO A 302 -10.38 -16.69 19.95
C PRO A 302 -9.55 -15.84 18.96
N PRO A 303 -8.29 -15.53 19.29
CA PRO A 303 -7.43 -14.83 18.36
C PRO A 303 -7.19 -15.66 17.09
N PRO A 304 -7.06 -15.02 15.92
CA PRO A 304 -6.65 -15.71 14.70
C PRO A 304 -5.33 -16.45 14.92
N ALA A 305 -5.29 -17.74 14.59
CA ALA A 305 -4.10 -18.57 14.72
C ALA A 305 -3.79 -19.25 13.38
N PRO A 306 -2.54 -19.19 12.89
CA PRO A 306 -2.16 -19.88 11.67
C PRO A 306 -2.06 -21.40 11.90
N ASP A 307 -2.25 -22.16 10.83
CA ASP A 307 -2.11 -23.61 10.82
C ASP A 307 -0.63 -23.97 10.72
N LEU A 308 -0.01 -24.25 11.86
CA LEU A 308 1.40 -24.60 11.95
C LEU A 308 1.60 -26.11 11.75
N GLU A 309 2.66 -26.46 11.02
CA GLU A 309 3.13 -27.84 10.94
C GLU A 309 3.61 -28.34 12.31
N ALA A 310 3.26 -29.59 12.62
CA ALA A 310 3.70 -30.24 13.84
C ALA A 310 5.23 -30.40 13.89
N PRO A 311 5.84 -30.48 15.09
CA PRO A 311 7.27 -30.79 15.21
C PRO A 311 7.66 -32.07 14.45
N ARG A 312 8.76 -32.00 13.70
CA ARG A 312 9.37 -33.10 12.95
C ARG A 312 10.83 -33.25 13.37
N ASP A 313 11.36 -34.46 13.20
CA ASP A 313 12.76 -34.74 13.46
C ASP A 313 13.65 -34.02 12.44
N ALA A 314 14.86 -33.65 12.87
CA ALA A 314 15.86 -33.08 11.98
C ALA A 314 16.28 -34.11 10.91
N PRO A 315 16.46 -33.69 9.65
CA PRO A 315 16.93 -34.58 8.58
C PRO A 315 18.36 -35.06 8.84
N ALA A 316 18.64 -36.31 8.47
CA ALA A 316 19.94 -36.93 8.74
C ALA A 316 21.07 -36.45 7.81
N ASP A 317 20.77 -36.09 6.57
CA ASP A 317 21.74 -35.58 5.58
C ASP A 317 21.20 -34.29 4.96
N VAL A 318 22.03 -33.25 4.98
CA VAL A 318 21.68 -31.93 4.45
C VAL A 318 22.81 -31.45 3.54
N ALA A 319 22.47 -31.07 2.31
CA ALA A 319 23.38 -30.36 1.42
C ALA A 319 22.81 -28.97 1.14
N LEU A 320 23.64 -27.94 1.27
CA LEU A 320 23.31 -26.54 1.01
C LEU A 320 23.99 -26.11 -0.28
N PHE A 321 23.22 -25.65 -1.25
CA PHE A 321 23.75 -25.16 -2.52
C PHE A 321 23.99 -23.66 -2.44
N ALA A 322 25.06 -23.17 -3.09
CA ALA A 322 25.37 -21.75 -3.15
C ALA A 322 24.17 -20.93 -3.68
N GLN A 323 23.82 -19.85 -2.98
CA GLN A 323 22.68 -18.98 -3.29
C GLN A 323 23.09 -17.53 -3.46
N ASP A 324 22.31 -16.81 -4.28
CA ASP A 324 22.34 -15.36 -4.41
C ASP A 324 20.99 -14.72 -4.03
N GLY A 325 20.94 -13.38 -4.10
CA GLY A 325 19.72 -12.61 -3.87
C GLY A 325 19.04 -12.91 -2.52
N PRO A 326 17.70 -13.03 -2.48
CA PRO A 326 16.97 -13.18 -1.22
C PRO A 326 17.29 -14.49 -0.48
N ALA A 327 17.68 -15.55 -1.19
CA ALA A 327 17.95 -16.86 -0.59
C ALA A 327 19.32 -16.97 0.10
N ALA A 328 20.24 -16.02 -0.14
CA ALA A 328 21.56 -16.01 0.49
C ALA A 328 21.48 -15.95 2.03
N ALA A 329 20.53 -15.18 2.57
CA ALA A 329 20.31 -15.10 4.02
C ALA A 329 19.77 -16.42 4.61
N LEU A 330 18.94 -17.14 3.86
CA LEU A 330 18.45 -18.46 4.26
C LEU A 330 19.57 -19.50 4.25
N HIS A 331 20.41 -19.48 3.21
CA HIS A 331 21.59 -20.33 3.11
C HIS A 331 22.53 -20.10 4.31
N ALA A 332 22.84 -18.85 4.64
CA ALA A 332 23.68 -18.51 5.79
C ALA A 332 23.09 -19.01 7.11
N ARG A 333 21.77 -18.85 7.30
CA ARG A 333 21.06 -19.34 8.48
C ARG A 333 21.11 -20.87 8.59
N PHE A 334 20.99 -21.60 7.47
CA PHE A 334 21.16 -23.05 7.49
C PHE A 334 22.59 -23.45 7.82
N ALA A 335 23.59 -22.79 7.23
CA ALA A 335 24.99 -23.08 7.52
C ALA A 335 25.34 -22.86 9.00
N GLU A 336 24.71 -21.88 9.65
CA GLU A 336 24.88 -21.60 11.09
C GLU A 336 24.15 -22.63 11.97
N ARG A 337 22.92 -22.99 11.62
CA ARG A 337 22.00 -23.70 12.53
C ARG A 337 21.86 -25.20 12.29
N ILE A 338 22.42 -25.73 11.21
CA ILE A 338 22.32 -27.13 10.83
C ILE A 338 23.72 -27.77 10.89
N PRO A 339 24.12 -28.34 12.04
CA PRO A 339 25.44 -28.95 12.21
C PRO A 339 25.66 -30.07 11.19
N GLY A 340 26.82 -30.08 10.53
CA GLY A 340 27.19 -31.12 9.59
C GLY A 340 26.60 -30.97 8.19
N ALA A 341 25.87 -29.89 7.89
CA ALA A 341 25.38 -29.61 6.54
C ALA A 341 26.54 -29.45 5.54
N ARG A 342 26.49 -30.20 4.44
CA ARG A 342 27.50 -30.20 3.38
C ARG A 342 27.31 -29.00 2.47
N GLN A 343 28.39 -28.31 2.13
CA GLN A 343 28.36 -27.20 1.19
C GLN A 343 28.58 -27.69 -0.24
N ALA A 344 27.79 -27.18 -1.19
CA ALA A 344 27.88 -27.51 -2.60
C ALA A 344 27.79 -26.24 -3.47
N GLY A 345 28.27 -26.34 -4.72
CA GLY A 345 28.10 -25.28 -5.71
C GLY A 345 26.63 -25.03 -6.06
N ALA A 346 26.38 -24.03 -6.93
CA ALA A 346 25.02 -23.76 -7.40
C ALA A 346 24.42 -25.00 -8.11
N HIS A 347 23.14 -25.26 -7.86
CA HIS A 347 22.42 -26.36 -8.50
C HIS A 347 21.74 -25.88 -9.79
N ALA A 348 21.75 -26.70 -10.85
CA ALA A 348 21.18 -26.33 -12.16
C ALA A 348 19.69 -25.94 -12.09
N ASP A 349 18.93 -26.62 -11.22
CA ASP A 349 17.50 -26.37 -11.00
C ASP A 349 17.19 -25.30 -9.93
N ASP A 350 18.15 -24.46 -9.53
CA ASP A 350 17.99 -23.42 -8.50
C ASP A 350 17.47 -24.00 -7.16
N LEU A 351 18.01 -25.16 -6.76
CA LEU A 351 17.74 -25.75 -5.45
C LEU A 351 18.50 -24.98 -4.37
N LEU A 352 17.84 -24.76 -3.24
CA LEU A 352 18.40 -24.17 -2.03
C LEU A 352 19.18 -25.20 -1.22
N ALA A 353 18.56 -26.38 -1.05
CA ALA A 353 19.11 -27.46 -0.25
C ALA A 353 18.50 -28.82 -0.66
N THR A 354 19.18 -29.90 -0.28
CA THR A 354 18.53 -31.20 -0.08
C THR A 354 18.53 -31.53 1.41
N ALA A 355 17.46 -32.15 1.90
CA ALA A 355 17.30 -32.57 3.29
C ALA A 355 16.65 -33.94 3.36
N GLY A 356 17.43 -34.97 3.72
CA GLY A 356 16.98 -36.36 3.63
C GLY A 356 16.53 -36.68 2.21
N ARG A 357 15.22 -36.90 2.03
CA ARG A 357 14.60 -37.15 0.72
C ARG A 357 14.20 -35.86 -0.02
N ALA A 358 14.03 -34.75 0.70
CA ALA A 358 13.51 -33.52 0.14
C ALA A 358 14.53 -32.80 -0.73
N SER A 359 14.05 -32.28 -1.85
CA SER A 359 14.70 -31.21 -2.60
C SER A 359 13.94 -29.92 -2.34
N ILE A 360 14.65 -28.85 -1.97
CA ILE A 360 14.06 -27.60 -1.49
C ILE A 360 14.43 -26.49 -2.46
N ALA A 361 13.44 -25.71 -2.91
CA ALA A 361 13.68 -24.57 -3.78
C ALA A 361 12.83 -23.34 -3.40
N LEU A 362 13.32 -22.14 -3.71
CA LEU A 362 12.48 -20.93 -3.62
C LEU A 362 11.43 -20.98 -4.73
N THR A 363 10.19 -20.57 -4.43
CA THR A 363 9.15 -20.47 -5.47
C THR A 363 9.57 -19.52 -6.59
N ASP A 364 9.30 -19.93 -7.84
CA ASP A 364 9.60 -19.16 -9.04
C ASP A 364 8.32 -18.80 -9.81
N GLY A 365 7.16 -18.90 -9.16
CA GLY A 365 5.84 -18.63 -9.74
C GLY A 365 5.11 -19.87 -10.23
N ARG A 366 5.80 -20.99 -10.46
CA ARG A 366 5.14 -22.29 -10.73
C ARG A 366 4.62 -22.91 -9.44
N THR A 367 3.69 -23.87 -9.57
CA THR A 367 3.41 -24.83 -8.49
C THR A 367 4.61 -25.76 -8.30
N ALA A 368 4.76 -26.32 -7.10
CA ALA A 368 5.74 -27.36 -6.81
C ALA A 368 5.54 -28.56 -7.74
N THR A 369 4.29 -28.96 -7.98
CA THR A 369 3.93 -30.08 -8.86
C THR A 369 4.42 -29.87 -10.29
N VAL A 370 4.15 -28.71 -10.88
CA VAL A 370 4.56 -28.40 -12.26
C VAL A 370 6.08 -28.31 -12.36
N ARG A 371 6.73 -27.63 -11.40
CA ARG A 371 8.19 -27.52 -11.40
C ARG A 371 8.85 -28.89 -11.28
N ALA A 372 8.41 -29.71 -10.34
CA ALA A 372 8.91 -31.07 -10.13
C ALA A 372 8.74 -31.95 -11.38
N ALA A 373 7.61 -31.86 -12.07
CA ALA A 373 7.38 -32.59 -13.32
C ALA A 373 8.32 -32.13 -14.45
N GLN A 374 8.63 -30.84 -14.52
CA GLN A 374 9.49 -30.25 -15.56
C GLN A 374 10.98 -30.48 -15.30
N THR A 375 11.43 -30.50 -14.05
CA THR A 375 12.83 -30.71 -13.68
C THR A 375 13.17 -32.18 -13.40
N GLY A 376 12.17 -33.04 -13.24
CA GLY A 376 12.37 -34.44 -12.83
C GLY A 376 12.66 -34.62 -11.33
N VAL A 377 12.52 -33.56 -10.53
CA VAL A 377 12.75 -33.58 -9.07
C VAL A 377 11.44 -33.91 -8.35
N ALA A 378 11.15 -35.19 -8.12
CA ALA A 378 9.85 -35.63 -7.59
C ALA A 378 9.56 -35.14 -6.15
N ASP A 379 10.50 -35.32 -5.23
CA ASP A 379 10.38 -34.92 -3.82
C ASP A 379 10.66 -33.41 -3.61
N LEU A 380 9.99 -32.56 -4.40
CA LEU A 380 10.17 -31.11 -4.35
C LEU A 380 9.27 -30.45 -3.31
N VAL A 381 9.89 -29.65 -2.45
CA VAL A 381 9.25 -28.71 -1.54
C VAL A 381 9.64 -27.29 -1.95
N LEU A 382 8.64 -26.45 -2.18
CA LEU A 382 8.84 -25.02 -2.42
C LEU A 382 8.73 -24.22 -1.14
N VAL A 383 9.54 -23.17 -1.08
CA VAL A 383 9.62 -22.21 0.01
C VAL A 383 9.13 -20.87 -0.50
N ASP A 384 8.35 -20.16 0.30
CA ASP A 384 7.88 -18.82 -0.05
C ASP A 384 8.93 -17.75 0.28
N LEU A 385 8.75 -16.56 -0.30
CA LEU A 385 9.57 -15.39 -0.01
C LEU A 385 9.44 -14.95 1.45
N ALA A 386 10.57 -14.73 2.11
CA ALA A 386 10.65 -13.87 3.29
C ALA A 386 11.40 -12.59 2.93
N ARG A 387 11.00 -11.46 3.53
CA ARG A 387 11.71 -10.18 3.36
C ARG A 387 13.15 -10.28 3.85
N ASP A 388 13.34 -10.94 4.99
CA ASP A 388 14.63 -11.19 5.60
C ASP A 388 14.61 -12.56 6.29
N TYR A 389 15.21 -13.57 5.66
CA TYR A 389 15.28 -14.93 6.20
C TYR A 389 16.14 -15.04 7.46
N ALA A 390 17.03 -14.07 7.74
CA ALA A 390 17.81 -14.08 8.97
C ALA A 390 16.95 -13.75 10.20
N GLN A 391 15.96 -12.86 10.03
CA GLN A 391 15.10 -12.38 11.13
C GLN A 391 13.71 -13.02 11.16
N ALA A 392 13.23 -13.57 10.04
CA ALA A 392 11.89 -14.15 9.97
C ALA A 392 11.73 -15.31 10.98
N GLY A 393 10.65 -15.26 11.77
CA GLY A 393 10.28 -16.33 12.72
C GLY A 393 9.39 -17.41 12.12
N LEU A 394 8.83 -17.16 10.93
CA LEU A 394 7.88 -18.02 10.25
C LEU A 394 8.28 -18.19 8.78
N ILE A 395 8.02 -19.38 8.23
CA ILE A 395 8.23 -19.67 6.81
C ILE A 395 7.05 -20.47 6.25
N ALA A 396 6.63 -20.13 5.03
CA ALA A 396 5.62 -20.90 4.31
C ALA A 396 6.30 -21.89 3.36
N VAL A 397 5.77 -23.11 3.33
CA VAL A 397 6.21 -24.19 2.44
C VAL A 397 5.02 -24.83 1.73
N THR A 398 5.27 -25.36 0.54
CA THR A 398 4.31 -26.23 -0.15
C THR A 398 5.06 -27.38 -0.82
N ARG A 399 4.37 -28.43 -1.23
CA ARG A 399 4.97 -29.64 -1.80
C ARG A 399 4.30 -30.03 -3.10
N ALA A 400 5.08 -30.65 -3.99
CA ALA A 400 4.55 -31.27 -5.18
C ALA A 400 3.58 -32.41 -4.82
N LEU A 401 2.57 -32.68 -5.65
CA LEU A 401 1.66 -33.81 -5.45
C LEU A 401 2.39 -35.15 -5.39
N GLN A 402 3.48 -35.27 -6.15
CA GLN A 402 4.35 -36.45 -6.18
C GLN A 402 5.41 -36.47 -5.06
N CYS A 403 5.47 -35.45 -4.21
CA CYS A 403 6.40 -35.40 -3.07
C CYS A 403 5.90 -36.31 -1.96
N SER A 404 6.77 -37.21 -1.49
CA SER A 404 6.44 -38.15 -0.43
C SER A 404 6.20 -37.45 0.91
N ASP A 405 5.38 -38.06 1.77
CA ASP A 405 5.17 -37.56 3.14
C ASP A 405 6.47 -37.50 3.95
N ALA A 406 7.39 -38.44 3.68
CA ALA A 406 8.68 -38.48 4.34
C ALA A 406 9.59 -37.33 3.88
N ALA A 407 9.64 -37.02 2.58
CA ALA A 407 10.38 -35.86 2.09
C ALA A 407 9.79 -34.55 2.63
N TYR A 408 8.47 -34.42 2.66
CA TYR A 408 7.85 -33.23 3.25
C TYR A 408 8.20 -33.09 4.73
N ALA A 409 8.16 -34.18 5.50
CA ALA A 409 8.56 -34.18 6.90
C ALA A 409 10.04 -33.80 7.09
N ASP A 410 10.95 -34.29 6.25
CA ASP A 410 12.38 -33.92 6.28
C ASP A 410 12.57 -32.41 6.04
N ALA A 411 11.85 -31.84 5.08
CA ALA A 411 11.89 -30.40 4.81
C ALA A 411 11.37 -29.57 5.99
N VAL A 412 10.22 -29.96 6.56
CA VAL A 412 9.65 -29.31 7.75
C VAL A 412 10.64 -29.37 8.92
N GLY A 413 11.26 -30.53 9.15
CA GLY A 413 12.28 -30.74 10.17
C GLY A 413 13.50 -29.83 10.00
N LEU A 414 13.98 -29.66 8.76
CA LEU A 414 15.07 -28.72 8.45
C LEU A 414 14.72 -27.29 8.87
N PHE A 415 13.54 -26.80 8.46
CA PHE A 415 13.12 -25.43 8.77
C PHE A 415 12.90 -25.22 10.27
N GLN A 416 12.32 -26.20 10.96
CA GLN A 416 12.14 -26.15 12.40
C GLN A 416 13.49 -26.16 13.15
N GLN A 417 14.47 -26.97 12.71
CA GLN A 417 15.82 -26.95 13.25
C GLN A 417 16.53 -25.61 13.01
N ALA A 418 16.29 -24.98 11.85
CA ALA A 418 16.74 -23.61 11.58
C ALA A 418 15.99 -22.54 12.40
N GLY A 419 15.01 -22.92 13.23
CA GLY A 419 14.28 -22.08 14.15
C GLY A 419 13.10 -21.33 13.53
N PHE A 420 12.52 -21.85 12.46
CA PHE A 420 11.27 -21.32 11.90
C PHE A 420 10.07 -22.07 12.48
N ARG A 421 8.97 -21.34 12.69
CA ARG A 421 7.63 -21.95 12.66
C ARG A 421 7.24 -22.16 11.20
N VAL A 422 6.70 -23.31 10.87
CA VAL A 422 6.42 -23.68 9.47
C VAL A 422 4.91 -23.68 9.24
N VAL A 423 4.47 -22.97 8.21
CA VAL A 423 3.08 -22.98 7.72
C VAL A 423 3.05 -23.76 6.41
N GLY A 424 2.27 -24.83 6.37
CA GLY A 424 1.96 -25.53 5.13
C GLY A 424 0.88 -24.77 4.35
N VAL A 425 1.14 -24.44 3.09
CA VAL A 425 0.14 -23.91 2.15
C VAL A 425 -0.11 -24.90 1.03
N ALA A 426 -1.32 -24.90 0.47
CA ALA A 426 -1.62 -25.75 -0.68
C ALA A 426 -0.75 -25.34 -1.89
N ASP A 427 -0.60 -26.26 -2.85
CA ASP A 427 0.29 -26.09 -4.00
C ASP A 427 -0.29 -25.11 -5.04
N VAL A 428 -0.28 -23.82 -4.69
CA VAL A 428 -0.76 -22.71 -5.52
C VAL A 428 0.40 -21.98 -6.21
N PRO A 429 0.25 -21.55 -7.47
CA PRO A 429 1.29 -20.81 -8.20
C PRO A 429 1.80 -19.59 -7.42
N GLY A 430 3.13 -19.49 -7.24
CA GLY A 430 3.78 -18.36 -6.56
C GLY A 430 3.50 -18.20 -5.07
N MET A 431 2.84 -19.18 -4.44
CA MET A 431 2.57 -19.26 -3.00
C MET A 431 1.79 -18.04 -2.47
N VAL A 432 2.29 -17.29 -1.47
CA VAL A 432 1.57 -16.18 -0.83
C VAL A 432 2.38 -14.89 -0.91
N ALA A 433 3.57 -14.86 -0.30
CA ALA A 433 4.40 -13.67 -0.20
C ALA A 433 5.06 -13.33 -1.54
N MET A 434 5.68 -14.30 -2.24
CA MET A 434 6.35 -14.06 -3.51
C MET A 434 5.37 -13.50 -4.56
N ARG A 435 4.21 -14.17 -4.77
CA ARG A 435 3.20 -13.68 -5.74
C ARG A 435 2.72 -12.26 -5.41
N THR A 436 2.52 -11.96 -4.13
CA THR A 436 1.97 -10.67 -3.71
C THR A 436 3.01 -9.57 -3.92
N VAL A 437 4.24 -9.77 -3.46
CA VAL A 437 5.32 -8.79 -3.64
C VAL A 437 5.66 -8.60 -5.12
N ALA A 438 5.68 -9.67 -5.92
CA ALA A 438 5.89 -9.57 -7.36
C ALA A 438 4.78 -8.74 -8.05
N MET A 439 3.51 -8.93 -7.67
CA MET A 439 2.40 -8.13 -8.21
C MET A 439 2.39 -6.68 -7.72
N LEU A 440 2.80 -6.41 -6.48
CA LEU A 440 3.01 -5.05 -5.99
C LEU A 440 4.11 -4.33 -6.78
N ALA A 441 5.23 -5.03 -7.02
CA ALA A 441 6.31 -4.52 -7.86
C ALA A 441 5.86 -4.30 -9.31
N ASN A 442 5.03 -5.19 -9.85
CA ASN A 442 4.50 -5.09 -11.20
C ASN A 442 3.60 -3.85 -11.37
N GLU A 443 2.69 -3.64 -10.43
CA GLU A 443 1.79 -2.48 -10.44
C GLU A 443 2.56 -1.17 -10.21
N ALA A 444 3.56 -1.19 -9.34
CA ALA A 444 4.47 -0.09 -9.14
C ALA A 444 5.24 0.27 -10.42
N ALA A 445 5.79 -0.73 -11.09
CA ALA A 445 6.54 -0.56 -12.33
C ALA A 445 5.67 0.04 -13.43
N ASP A 446 4.41 -0.38 -13.55
CA ASP A 446 3.48 0.19 -14.53
C ASP A 446 3.02 1.60 -14.19
N THR A 447 2.86 1.91 -12.91
CA THR A 447 2.58 3.28 -12.46
C THR A 447 3.70 4.23 -12.89
N VAL A 448 4.96 3.81 -12.73
CA VAL A 448 6.13 4.58 -13.22
C VAL A 448 6.22 4.58 -14.75
N ASN A 449 5.98 3.44 -15.40
CA ASN A 449 6.03 3.31 -16.87
C ASN A 449 5.04 4.27 -17.56
N GLN A 450 3.87 4.46 -16.96
CA GLN A 450 2.83 5.38 -17.42
C GLN A 450 3.12 6.84 -17.04
N GLY A 451 4.24 7.11 -16.36
CA GLY A 451 4.67 8.43 -15.95
C GLY A 451 3.73 9.08 -14.94
N VAL A 452 3.09 8.29 -14.07
CA VAL A 452 2.21 8.80 -13.00
C VAL A 452 3.04 9.50 -11.93
N CYS A 453 4.17 8.91 -11.54
CA CYS A 453 5.10 9.45 -10.54
C CYS A 453 6.53 8.97 -10.81
N SER A 454 7.49 9.48 -10.02
CA SER A 454 8.88 9.02 -10.05
C SER A 454 9.04 7.69 -9.27
N PRO A 455 10.08 6.88 -9.54
CA PRO A 455 10.36 5.69 -8.73
C PRO A 455 10.52 5.97 -7.23
N ALA A 456 11.18 7.08 -6.87
CA ALA A 456 11.42 7.45 -5.48
C ALA A 456 10.12 7.85 -4.77
N ASP A 457 9.28 8.66 -5.43
CA ASP A 457 7.97 9.05 -4.91
C ASP A 457 7.06 7.84 -4.73
N LEU A 458 7.13 6.86 -5.64
CA LEU A 458 6.34 5.65 -5.52
C LEU A 458 6.70 4.84 -4.28
N ASP A 459 7.99 4.56 -4.10
CA ASP A 459 8.46 3.80 -2.93
C ASP A 459 8.09 4.54 -1.63
N LEU A 460 8.32 5.86 -1.58
CA LEU A 460 7.96 6.70 -0.43
C LEU A 460 6.45 6.65 -0.15
N ALA A 461 5.61 6.72 -1.19
CA ALA A 461 4.17 6.65 -1.05
C ALA A 461 3.72 5.34 -0.40
N MET A 462 4.28 4.20 -0.81
CA MET A 462 3.89 2.92 -0.24
C MET A 462 4.41 2.74 1.19
N GLU A 463 5.62 3.20 1.48
CA GLU A 463 6.20 3.14 2.83
C GLU A 463 5.46 4.03 3.83
N LYS A 464 4.95 5.19 3.40
CA LYS A 464 4.37 6.20 4.31
C LYS A 464 2.85 6.27 4.27
N GLY A 465 2.23 5.86 3.17
CA GLY A 465 0.78 5.85 3.00
C GLY A 465 0.13 4.60 3.58
N VAL A 466 0.77 3.44 3.43
CA VAL A 466 0.23 2.14 3.88
C VAL A 466 1.19 1.36 4.78
N ASN A 467 2.29 1.98 5.23
CA ASN A 467 3.29 1.37 6.12
C ASN A 467 3.89 0.08 5.55
N TYR A 468 4.15 0.04 4.24
CA TYR A 468 4.88 -1.07 3.67
C TYR A 468 6.28 -1.14 4.27
N PRO A 469 6.79 -2.35 4.54
CA PRO A 469 8.12 -2.51 5.14
C PRO A 469 9.24 -2.04 4.20
N CYS A 470 8.97 -2.02 2.90
CA CYS A 470 9.89 -1.59 1.85
C CYS A 470 9.08 -1.09 0.65
N GLY A 471 9.57 -0.06 -0.03
CA GLY A 471 9.05 0.37 -1.31
C GLY A 471 9.04 -0.78 -2.34
N PRO A 472 7.95 -0.99 -3.11
CA PRO A 472 7.85 -2.14 -4.02
C PRO A 472 8.94 -2.22 -5.10
N LEU A 473 9.44 -1.08 -5.60
CA LEU A 473 10.50 -1.08 -6.61
C LEU A 473 11.85 -1.41 -5.98
N ALA A 474 12.14 -0.84 -4.81
CA ALA A 474 13.29 -1.21 -3.98
C ALA A 474 13.30 -2.72 -3.67
N TRP A 475 12.13 -3.27 -3.36
CA TRP A 475 11.97 -4.67 -3.02
C TRP A 475 12.19 -5.56 -4.25
N ALA A 476 11.70 -5.15 -5.42
CA ALA A 476 11.98 -5.83 -6.68
C ALA A 476 13.49 -5.86 -7.01
N ASP A 477 14.18 -4.75 -6.77
CA ASP A 477 15.65 -4.67 -6.92
C ASP A 477 16.36 -5.64 -5.98
N ALA A 478 15.93 -5.74 -4.72
CA ALA A 478 16.50 -6.66 -3.73
C ALA A 478 16.22 -8.15 -4.03
N ILE A 479 15.05 -8.47 -4.58
CA ILE A 479 14.69 -9.83 -5.03
C ILE A 479 15.46 -10.19 -6.32
N GLY A 480 15.76 -9.19 -7.14
CA GLY A 480 16.33 -9.30 -8.46
C GLY A 480 15.25 -9.26 -9.56
N ILE A 481 15.37 -8.29 -10.47
CA ILE A 481 14.41 -8.04 -11.55
C ILE A 481 14.16 -9.28 -12.41
N GLY A 482 15.19 -10.07 -12.71
CA GLY A 482 15.05 -11.32 -13.46
C GLY A 482 14.21 -12.39 -12.73
N ARG A 483 14.24 -12.43 -11.40
CA ARG A 483 13.41 -13.34 -10.60
C ARG A 483 11.96 -12.85 -10.57
N VAL A 484 11.73 -11.55 -10.36
CA VAL A 484 10.39 -10.95 -10.42
C VAL A 484 9.74 -11.17 -11.79
N HIS A 485 10.48 -10.92 -12.87
CA HIS A 485 10.02 -11.19 -14.24
C HIS A 485 9.61 -12.65 -14.43
N ARG A 486 10.45 -13.60 -13.96
CA ARG A 486 10.20 -15.04 -14.07
C ARG A 486 8.95 -15.47 -13.30
N VAL A 487 8.80 -14.98 -12.06
CA VAL A 487 7.61 -15.24 -11.23
C VAL A 487 6.34 -14.78 -11.96
N LEU A 488 6.31 -13.54 -12.42
CA LEU A 488 5.15 -12.99 -13.13
C LEU A 488 4.86 -13.74 -14.43
N SER A 489 5.89 -14.11 -15.19
CA SER A 489 5.76 -14.90 -16.43
C SER A 489 5.18 -16.28 -16.16
N ASN A 490 5.64 -16.96 -15.10
CA ASN A 490 5.14 -18.26 -14.71
C ASN A 490 3.70 -18.18 -14.19
N LEU A 491 3.36 -17.16 -13.40
CA LEU A 491 1.97 -16.91 -12.97
C LEU A 491 1.05 -16.68 -14.18
N ALA A 492 1.48 -15.86 -15.14
CA ALA A 492 0.72 -15.64 -16.38
C ALA A 492 0.52 -16.92 -17.18
N ALA A 493 1.56 -17.76 -17.29
CA ALA A 493 1.46 -19.05 -17.96
C ALA A 493 0.57 -20.06 -17.22
N SER A 494 0.60 -20.07 -15.88
CA SER A 494 -0.21 -20.98 -15.05
C SER A 494 -1.70 -20.67 -15.14
N TYR A 495 -2.09 -19.39 -15.14
CA TYR A 495 -3.49 -18.99 -15.16
C TYR A 495 -4.03 -18.71 -16.56
N GLY A 496 -3.17 -18.40 -17.54
CA GLY A 496 -3.61 -17.95 -18.86
C GLY A 496 -4.34 -16.61 -18.83
N GLU A 497 -4.05 -15.77 -17.82
CA GLU A 497 -4.74 -14.50 -17.56
C GLU A 497 -3.82 -13.29 -17.77
N ASP A 498 -4.36 -12.24 -18.39
CA ASP A 498 -3.69 -10.93 -18.53
C ASP A 498 -3.45 -10.21 -17.20
N ARG A 499 -4.05 -10.72 -16.11
CA ARG A 499 -3.81 -10.25 -14.74
C ARG A 499 -2.32 -10.21 -14.40
N TYR A 500 -1.59 -11.26 -14.75
CA TYR A 500 -0.17 -11.42 -14.38
C TYR A 500 0.80 -10.92 -15.44
N ARG A 501 0.30 -10.27 -16.51
CA ARG A 501 1.15 -9.73 -17.59
C ARG A 501 2.27 -8.84 -17.01
N VAL A 502 3.49 -9.07 -17.45
CA VAL A 502 4.68 -8.36 -16.95
C VAL A 502 4.65 -6.90 -17.43
N SER A 503 4.93 -5.98 -16.52
CA SER A 503 5.14 -4.57 -16.86
C SER A 503 6.22 -4.43 -17.95
N PRO A 504 6.00 -3.62 -19.01
CA PRO A 504 7.02 -3.34 -20.00
C PRO A 504 8.32 -2.80 -19.38
N ARG A 505 8.22 -2.10 -18.23
CA ARG A 505 9.39 -1.57 -17.52
C ARG A 505 10.20 -2.67 -16.85
N ILE A 506 9.55 -3.66 -16.21
CA ILE A 506 10.24 -4.84 -15.66
C ILE A 506 10.90 -5.64 -16.78
N ALA A 507 10.20 -5.87 -17.89
CA ALA A 507 10.73 -6.58 -19.05
C ALA A 507 11.97 -5.88 -19.64
N ALA A 508 11.92 -4.55 -19.81
CA ALA A 508 13.04 -3.77 -20.32
C ALA A 508 14.25 -3.79 -19.35
N LEU A 509 14.02 -3.63 -18.05
CA LEU A 509 15.08 -3.70 -17.04
C LEU A 509 15.73 -5.09 -16.98
N HIS A 510 14.92 -6.16 -17.06
CA HIS A 510 15.41 -7.52 -17.13
C HIS A 510 16.31 -7.73 -18.36
N ALA A 511 15.84 -7.33 -19.55
CA ALA A 511 16.59 -7.47 -20.79
C ALA A 511 17.90 -6.67 -20.80
N ALA A 512 17.92 -5.53 -20.10
CA ALA A 512 19.10 -4.68 -19.99
C ALA A 512 20.05 -5.07 -18.83
N GLY A 513 19.68 -6.02 -17.98
CA GLY A 513 20.44 -6.33 -16.76
C GLY A 513 20.51 -5.16 -15.77
N ARG A 514 19.46 -4.33 -15.70
CA ARG A 514 19.39 -3.13 -14.86
C ARG A 514 18.35 -3.27 -13.73
N THR A 515 18.39 -2.33 -12.79
CA THR A 515 17.47 -2.22 -11.66
C THR A 515 16.68 -0.92 -11.75
N PHE A 516 15.65 -0.72 -10.93
CA PHE A 516 14.87 0.53 -10.94
C PHE A 516 15.70 1.74 -10.49
N ARG A 517 16.76 1.50 -9.72
CA ARG A 517 17.62 2.51 -9.10
C ARG A 517 19.01 2.64 -9.75
N SER A 518 19.32 1.85 -10.80
CA SER A 518 20.61 1.92 -11.52
C SER A 518 20.59 2.84 -12.73
#